data_AF-A0A7X7JCU6-F1
#
_entry.id   AF-A0A7X7JCU6-F1
#
_cell.length_a   1.000
_cell.length_b   1.000
_cell.length_c   1.000
_cell.angle_alpha   90.00
_cell.angle_beta   90.00
_cell.angle_gamma   90.00
#
_symmetry.space_group_name_H-M   'P 1'
#
loop_
_entity.id
_entity.type
_entity.pdbx_description
1 polymer ?
#
loop_
_entity_poly.entity_id
_entity_poly.type
_entity_poly.pdbx_seq_one_letter_code
_entity_poly.pdbx_strand_id
1 'polypeptide(L)'
;MIFKGVGEGRPYPDHGLTTAKQWADVPPRQVRLDELVTTKRTLDLDALLAEDSTFYGDLFAHVVQYKGVLYLEDGLHRAVRAALQQRPVLHARVLVLDD
;
A
#
# COMPACT_ATOMS: atom_id res chain seq x y z
N MET A 1 11.85 12.43 2.87
CA MET A 1 11.62 11.08 3.46
C MET A 1 10.70 10.33 2.49
N ILE A 2 10.92 9.03 2.23
CA ILE A 2 10.10 8.27 1.25
C ILE A 2 8.70 7.99 1.78
N PHE A 3 8.59 7.55 3.04
CA PHE A 3 7.33 7.28 3.74
C PHE A 3 7.15 8.26 4.89
N LYS A 4 5.90 8.47 5.35
CA LYS A 4 5.59 9.23 6.57
C LYS A 4 6.13 8.55 7.82
N GLY A 5 6.11 7.22 7.84
CA GLY A 5 6.57 6.40 8.95
C GLY A 5 6.59 4.92 8.61
N VAL A 6 7.20 4.13 9.51
CA VAL A 6 7.25 2.67 9.42
C VAL A 6 6.50 2.11 10.62
N GLY A 7 5.42 1.39 10.36
CA GLY A 7 4.62 0.71 11.37
C GLY A 7 4.90 -0.78 11.45
N GLU A 8 4.37 -1.40 12.50
CA GLU A 8 4.38 -2.85 12.70
C GLU A 8 2.95 -3.34 12.91
N GLY A 9 2.43 -4.06 11.91
CA GLY A 9 1.07 -4.55 11.92
C GLY A 9 0.03 -3.51 11.48
N ARG A 10 -1.24 -3.86 11.68
CA ARG A 10 -2.41 -3.07 11.29
C ARG A 10 -3.00 -2.40 12.53
N PRO A 11 -2.98 -1.06 12.64
CA PRO A 11 -3.51 -0.35 13.81
C PRO A 11 -5.03 -0.11 13.78
N TYR A 12 -5.73 -0.72 12.82
CA TYR A 12 -7.18 -0.62 12.61
C TYR A 12 -7.86 -1.98 12.79
N PRO A 13 -9.19 -1.99 13.04
CA PRO A 13 -9.98 -3.22 13.08
C PRO A 13 -9.92 -4.00 11.76
N ASP A 14 -10.22 -5.30 11.82
CA ASP A 14 -10.36 -6.12 10.61
C ASP A 14 -11.52 -5.61 9.76
N HIS A 15 -11.23 -5.31 8.49
CA HIS A 15 -12.18 -4.78 7.52
C HIS A 15 -12.68 -5.86 6.53
N GLY A 16 -12.26 -7.12 6.68
CA GLY A 16 -12.78 -8.24 5.90
C GLY A 16 -12.34 -8.32 4.42
N LEU A 17 -11.57 -7.34 3.93
CA LEU A 17 -11.01 -7.35 2.57
C LEU A 17 -9.61 -7.98 2.58
N THR A 18 -9.55 -9.30 2.51
CA THR A 18 -8.29 -10.07 2.60
C THR A 18 -7.72 -10.46 1.23
N THR A 19 -8.53 -10.39 0.17
CA THR A 19 -8.14 -10.79 -1.19
C THR A 19 -8.18 -9.62 -2.17
N ALA A 20 -7.28 -9.62 -3.16
CA ALA A 20 -7.23 -8.58 -4.20
C ALA A 20 -8.57 -8.37 -4.93
N LYS A 21 -9.36 -9.44 -5.11
CA LYS A 21 -10.68 -9.35 -5.75
C LYS A 21 -11.67 -8.52 -4.94
N GLN A 22 -11.62 -8.59 -3.61
CA GLN A 22 -12.50 -7.81 -2.73
C GLN A 22 -12.14 -6.32 -2.74
N TRP A 23 -10.90 -5.98 -3.06
CA TRP A 23 -10.48 -4.59 -3.24
C TRP A 23 -10.96 -3.99 -4.57
N ALA A 24 -11.45 -4.79 -5.52
CA ALA A 24 -11.85 -4.31 -6.85
C ALA A 24 -12.93 -3.20 -6.80
N ASP A 25 -13.80 -3.23 -5.79
CA ASP A 25 -14.88 -2.25 -5.59
C ASP A 25 -14.40 -0.91 -5.03
N VAL A 26 -13.18 -0.85 -4.48
CA VAL A 26 -12.56 0.39 -3.97
C VAL A 26 -11.91 1.13 -5.14
N PRO A 27 -12.35 2.33 -5.54
CA PRO A 27 -11.79 3.02 -6.70
C PRO A 27 -10.31 3.39 -6.45
N PRO A 28 -9.43 3.21 -7.45
CA PRO A 28 -8.03 3.60 -7.32
C PRO A 28 -7.88 5.12 -7.39
N ARG A 29 -6.96 5.67 -6.59
CA ARG A 29 -6.55 7.07 -6.62
C ARG A 29 -5.05 7.22 -6.43
N GLN A 30 -4.55 8.41 -6.75
CA GLN A 30 -3.16 8.76 -6.48
C GLN A 30 -2.97 9.08 -5.00
N VAL A 31 -1.89 8.56 -4.43
CA VAL A 31 -1.47 8.82 -3.05
C VAL A 31 0.01 9.13 -3.06
N ARG A 32 0.43 10.12 -2.26
CA ARG A 32 1.85 10.46 -2.14
C ARG A 32 2.54 9.48 -1.22
N LEU A 33 3.76 9.08 -1.57
CA LEU A 33 4.53 8.14 -0.75
C LEU A 33 4.83 8.72 0.64
N ASP A 34 5.11 10.02 0.72
CA ASP A 34 5.43 10.73 1.97
C ASP A 34 4.24 10.92 2.92
N GLU A 35 3.03 10.54 2.50
CA GLU A 35 1.82 10.51 3.35
C GLU A 35 1.56 9.11 3.95
N LEU A 36 2.21 8.07 3.41
CA LEU A 36 1.96 6.68 3.77
C LEU A 36 2.77 6.24 4.98
N VAL A 37 2.12 5.50 5.88
CA VAL A 37 2.76 4.72 6.95
C VAL A 37 2.73 3.26 6.54
N THR A 38 3.86 2.56 6.53
CA THR A 38 3.86 1.14 6.18
C THR A 38 3.28 0.29 7.32
N THR A 39 2.61 -0.81 6.98
CA THR A 39 2.19 -1.82 7.99
C THR A 39 3.23 -2.94 8.17
N LYS A 40 4.20 -3.00 7.25
CA LYS A 40 5.31 -3.96 7.23
C LYS A 40 6.63 -3.22 7.40
N ARG A 41 7.53 -3.81 8.20
CA ARG A 41 8.90 -3.30 8.42
C ARG A 41 9.91 -3.88 7.43
N THR A 42 9.69 -5.11 7.00
CA THR A 42 10.60 -5.85 6.11
C THR A 42 10.05 -5.89 4.70
N LEU A 43 10.95 -5.72 3.73
CA LEU A 43 10.69 -5.93 2.32
C LEU A 43 11.58 -7.08 1.84
N ASP A 44 10.98 -8.01 1.12
CA ASP A 44 11.71 -9.07 0.43
C ASP A 44 12.34 -8.53 -0.87
N LEU A 45 13.64 -8.74 -1.03
CA LEU A 45 14.38 -8.30 -2.21
C LEU A 45 13.98 -9.08 -3.46
N ASP A 46 13.64 -10.37 -3.34
CA ASP A 46 13.16 -11.17 -4.47
C ASP A 46 11.82 -10.61 -4.96
N ALA A 47 10.92 -10.23 -4.04
CA ALA A 47 9.67 -9.54 -4.39
C ALA A 47 9.92 -8.16 -5.01
N LEU A 48 10.97 -7.45 -4.59
CA LEU A 48 11.37 -6.15 -5.15
C LEU A 48 12.00 -6.28 -6.54
N LEU A 49 12.66 -7.38 -6.86
CA LEU A 49 13.35 -7.59 -8.15
C LEU A 49 12.55 -8.40 -9.16
N ALA A 50 11.52 -9.14 -8.72
CA ALA A 50 10.71 -9.99 -9.59
C ALA A 50 10.06 -9.20 -10.74
N GLU A 51 10.39 -9.55 -11.98
CA GLU A 51 9.82 -8.93 -13.20
C GLU A 51 8.29 -9.20 -13.31
N ASP A 52 7.82 -10.33 -12.80
CA ASP A 52 6.43 -10.82 -12.89
C ASP A 52 5.50 -10.37 -11.74
N SER A 53 6.00 -9.57 -10.80
CA SER A 53 5.27 -9.17 -9.57
C SER A 53 4.02 -8.30 -9.79
N THR A 54 3.67 -8.01 -11.04
CA THR A 54 2.42 -7.34 -11.44
C THR A 54 1.30 -8.27 -11.87
N PHE A 55 1.51 -9.59 -12.05
CA PHE A 55 0.57 -10.37 -12.86
C PHE A 55 -0.45 -11.26 -12.12
N TYR A 56 -0.31 -11.55 -10.83
CA TYR A 56 -1.26 -12.42 -10.10
C TYR A 56 -2.15 -11.70 -9.06
N GLY A 57 -2.06 -10.37 -8.95
CA GLY A 57 -2.77 -9.59 -7.93
C GLY A 57 -3.39 -8.30 -8.47
N ASP A 58 -3.78 -7.40 -7.56
CA ASP A 58 -4.28 -6.08 -7.92
C ASP A 58 -3.18 -5.25 -8.60
N LEU A 59 -3.54 -4.43 -9.59
CA LEU A 59 -2.63 -3.48 -10.24
C LEU A 59 -2.31 -2.30 -9.30
N PHE A 60 -3.16 -2.07 -8.31
CA PHE A 60 -3.05 -0.96 -7.38
C PHE A 60 -2.59 -1.44 -6.01
N ALA A 61 -1.84 -0.60 -5.30
CA ALA A 61 -1.53 -0.85 -3.90
C ALA A 61 -2.80 -0.77 -3.04
N HIS A 62 -2.80 -1.42 -1.89
CA HIS A 62 -3.90 -1.37 -0.94
C HIS A 62 -3.52 -0.48 0.23
N VAL A 63 -4.34 0.54 0.47
CA VAL A 63 -4.14 1.51 1.53
C VAL A 63 -5.41 1.59 2.36
N VAL A 64 -5.24 1.64 3.67
CA VAL A 64 -6.34 1.83 4.63
C VAL A 64 -6.17 3.20 5.25
N GLN A 65 -7.21 4.03 5.17
CA GLN A 65 -7.30 5.28 5.90
C GLN A 65 -8.01 5.02 7.23
N TYR A 66 -7.31 5.24 8.33
CA TYR A 66 -7.87 5.09 9.68
C TYR A 66 -7.37 6.23 10.56
N LYS A 67 -8.28 6.90 11.30
CA LYS A 67 -7.98 8.07 12.14
C LYS A 67 -7.15 9.14 11.43
N GLY A 68 -7.47 9.40 10.16
CA GLY A 68 -6.77 10.39 9.34
C GLY A 68 -5.34 10.00 8.89
N VAL A 69 -4.91 8.76 9.13
CA VAL A 69 -3.60 8.25 8.70
C VAL A 69 -3.78 7.23 7.58
N LEU A 70 -2.93 7.32 6.56
CA LEU A 70 -2.90 6.39 5.42
C LEU A 70 -1.89 5.28 5.69
N TYR A 71 -2.38 4.06 5.81
CA TYR A 71 -1.57 2.88 6.07
C TYR A 71 -1.43 2.04 4.81
N LEU A 72 -0.19 1.83 4.34
CA LEU A 72 0.12 0.95 3.22
C LEU A 72 0.03 -0.51 3.70
N GLU A 73 -1.07 -1.17 3.37
CA GLU A 73 -1.35 -2.56 3.74
C GLU A 73 -0.69 -3.54 2.78
N ASP A 74 -0.77 -3.26 1.47
CA ASP A 74 -0.15 -4.08 0.44
C ASP A 74 0.46 -3.23 -0.68
N GLY A 75 1.41 -3.82 -1.42
CA GLY A 75 2.12 -3.14 -2.50
C GLY A 75 3.39 -2.39 -2.07
N LEU A 76 4.01 -2.76 -0.94
CA LEU A 76 5.26 -2.16 -0.45
C LEU A 76 6.38 -2.19 -1.51
N HIS A 77 6.55 -3.30 -2.22
CA HIS A 77 7.53 -3.42 -3.31
C HIS A 77 7.27 -2.38 -4.42
N ARG A 78 5.99 -2.10 -4.75
CA ARG A 78 5.62 -1.09 -5.75
C ARG A 78 5.91 0.32 -5.27
N ALA A 79 5.60 0.60 -4.01
CA ALA A 79 5.90 1.89 -3.39
C ALA A 79 7.41 2.17 -3.38
N VAL A 80 8.22 1.17 -3.01
CA VAL A 80 9.68 1.29 -3.01
C VAL A 80 10.25 1.40 -4.43
N ARG A 81 9.75 0.63 -5.41
CA ARG A 81 10.13 0.81 -6.82
C ARG A 81 9.82 2.20 -7.33
N ALA A 82 8.63 2.73 -7.04
CA ALA A 82 8.25 4.09 -7.41
C ALA A 82 9.22 5.12 -6.82
N ALA A 83 9.58 4.97 -5.53
CA ALA A 83 10.57 5.83 -4.88
C ALA A 83 11.95 5.76 -5.53
N LEU A 84 12.44 4.55 -5.85
CA LEU A 84 13.72 4.34 -6.53
C LEU A 84 13.73 4.98 -7.93
N GLN A 85 12.59 4.96 -8.62
CA GLN A 85 12.37 5.64 -9.91
C GLN A 85 12.12 7.15 -9.79
N GLN A 86 12.30 7.75 -8.61
CA GLN A 86 12.03 9.17 -8.34
C GLN A 86 10.58 9.59 -8.61
N ARG A 87 9.63 8.66 -8.44
CA ARG A 87 8.19 8.92 -8.57
C ARG A 87 7.58 9.05 -7.16
N PRO A 88 7.19 10.26 -6.73
CA PRO A 88 6.70 10.50 -5.36
C PRO A 88 5.25 10.06 -5.13
N VAL A 89 4.61 9.46 -6.14
CA VAL A 89 3.18 9.12 -6.15
C VAL A 89 2.99 7.65 -6.53
N LEU A 90 2.02 7.00 -5.88
CA LEU A 90 1.59 5.63 -6.12
C LEU A 90 0.09 5.62 -6.43
N HIS A 91 -0.34 4.75 -7.35
CA HIS A 91 -1.77 4.48 -7.51
C HIS A 91 -2.18 3.39 -6.53
N ALA A 92 -3.13 3.73 -5.67
CA ALA A 92 -3.61 2.86 -4.60
C ALA A 92 -5.13 2.90 -4.51
N ARG A 93 -5.72 1.78 -4.13
CA ARG A 93 -7.09 1.71 -3.66
C ARG A 93 -7.08 2.05 -2.19
N VAL A 94 -7.88 3.05 -1.83
CA VAL A 94 -7.92 3.53 -0.44
C VAL A 94 -9.26 3.21 0.19
N LEU A 95 -9.24 2.24 1.09
CA LEU A 95 -10.38 1.94 1.94
C LEU A 95 -10.41 2.94 3.09
N VAL A 96 -11.54 3.61 3.30
CA VAL A 96 -11.74 4.49 4.46
C VAL A 96 -12.48 3.71 5.52
N LEU A 97 -11.90 3.63 6.71
CA LEU A 97 -12.54 3.05 7.89
C LEU A 97 -12.94 4.17 8.85
N ASP A 98 -14.21 4.17 9.23
CA ASP A 98 -14.73 5.01 10.30
C ASP A 98 -14.41 4.36 11.67
N ASP A 99 -14.37 5.19 12.72
CA ASP A 99 -14.09 4.76 14.10
C ASP A 99 -15.20 3.89 14.72
#